data_AF-A0A7J4IY28-F1
#
_entry.id   AF-A0A7J4IY28-F1
#
_cell.length_a   1.000
_cell.length_b   1.000
_cell.length_c   1.000
_cell.angle_alpha   90.00
_cell.angle_beta   90.00
_cell.angle_gamma   90.00
#
_symmetry.space_group_name_H-M   'P 1'
#
loop_
_entity.id
_entity.type
_entity.pdbx_description
1 polymer ?
#
loop_
_entity_poly.entity_id
_entity_poly.type
_entity_poly.pdbx_seq_one_letter_code
_entity_poly.pdbx_strand_id
1 'polypeptide(L)'
;MNSIKLIPVALLSLLLVLAGCAGQQGANSAQDANPADSIARADGANNGIAQSMELKAQEYCGAENVAGVFACKSYIEVQSSLLGGGSKYYLQDGSQLECPLVALEYMSAQCRELYENKEASAPECKQAC
;
A
#
# COMPACT_ATOMS: atom_id res chain seq x y z
N MET A 1 -49.56 37.59 9.97
CA MET A 1 -49.41 39.03 9.68
C MET A 1 -48.49 39.64 10.73
N ASN A 2 -47.55 40.48 10.26
CA ASN A 2 -46.61 41.35 10.98
C ASN A 2 -45.40 40.69 11.69
N SER A 3 -44.18 41.21 11.66
CA SER A 3 -43.39 42.01 10.71
C SER A 3 -42.00 42.19 11.35
N ILE A 4 -40.95 41.79 10.62
CA ILE A 4 -39.58 42.31 10.52
C ILE A 4 -39.08 43.28 11.62
N LYS A 5 -37.92 42.96 12.23
CA LYS A 5 -36.80 43.93 12.37
C LYS A 5 -35.45 43.27 12.10
N LEU A 6 -34.91 43.66 10.94
CA LEU A 6 -33.53 43.59 10.49
C LEU A 6 -32.70 44.66 11.26
N ILE A 7 -31.41 44.44 11.55
CA ILE A 7 -30.25 45.30 11.17
C ILE A 7 -28.97 44.96 11.98
N PRO A 8 -27.80 45.11 11.35
CA PRO A 8 -26.54 44.41 11.64
C PRO A 8 -25.51 45.30 12.34
N VAL A 9 -24.43 44.72 12.88
CA VAL A 9 -23.17 45.46 13.08
C VAL A 9 -22.00 44.54 12.79
N ALA A 10 -21.26 44.94 11.76
CA ALA A 10 -19.94 44.45 11.41
C ALA A 10 -18.91 44.84 12.49
N LEU A 11 -17.98 43.92 12.79
CA LEU A 11 -16.63 44.31 13.19
C LEU A 11 -15.67 43.28 12.58
N LEU A 12 -15.01 43.66 11.47
CA LEU A 12 -13.66 44.22 11.46
C LEU A 12 -12.63 43.17 11.91
N SER A 13 -12.14 42.37 10.95
CA SER A 13 -10.82 42.56 10.34
C SER A 13 -9.66 42.13 11.24
N LEU A 14 -9.00 41.02 10.88
CA LEU A 14 -7.53 41.04 10.93
C LEU A 14 -6.94 40.20 9.81
N LEU A 15 -6.13 40.90 9.01
CA LEU A 15 -5.35 40.41 7.90
C LEU A 15 -4.43 39.25 8.30
N LEU A 16 -4.36 38.22 7.46
CA LEU A 16 -3.12 37.47 7.26
C LEU A 16 -2.76 37.45 5.77
N VAL A 17 -1.96 38.46 5.44
CA VAL A 17 -0.73 38.42 4.63
C VAL A 17 -0.71 37.48 3.43
N LEU A 18 -0.69 38.13 2.26
CA LEU A 18 -0.23 37.61 0.99
C LEU A 18 1.22 37.06 1.11
N ALA A 19 1.39 35.77 0.84
CA ALA A 19 2.64 35.27 0.26
C ALA A 19 2.34 34.92 -1.20
N GLY A 20 2.92 35.68 -2.11
CA GLY A 20 2.77 35.48 -3.54
C GLY A 20 3.44 34.19 -4.01
N CYS A 21 2.81 33.55 -4.99
CA CYS A 21 3.52 32.77 -6.01
C CYS A 21 3.03 33.29 -7.36
N ALA A 22 3.88 34.09 -8.00
CA ALA A 22 3.79 34.40 -9.41
C ALA A 22 4.23 33.15 -10.21
N GLY A 23 3.52 32.85 -11.29
CA GLY A 23 3.79 31.70 -12.18
C GLY A 23 2.49 31.27 -12.86
N GLN A 24 1.95 32.03 -13.81
CA GLN A 24 2.31 32.08 -15.24
C GLN A 24 1.48 31.08 -16.08
N GLN A 25 0.99 31.60 -17.18
CA GLN A 25 -0.10 31.11 -18.04
C GLN A 25 0.23 29.84 -18.83
N GLY A 26 -0.82 29.11 -19.21
CA GLY A 26 -0.85 28.12 -20.30
C GLY A 26 -2.10 27.26 -20.17
N ALA A 27 -3.23 27.66 -20.78
CA ALA A 27 -3.66 27.23 -22.11
C ALA A 27 -4.03 25.73 -22.19
N ASN A 28 -5.34 25.49 -22.40
CA ASN A 28 -5.97 24.39 -23.13
C ASN A 28 -5.13 23.12 -23.36
N SER A 29 -5.62 21.99 -22.89
CA SER A 29 -6.04 20.86 -23.74
C SER A 29 -6.70 19.78 -22.88
N ALA A 30 -7.86 19.31 -23.31
CA ALA A 30 -8.31 17.98 -22.98
C ALA A 30 -7.18 17.00 -23.39
N GLN A 31 -6.63 16.27 -22.42
CA GLN A 31 -5.75 15.16 -22.70
C GLN A 31 -6.43 13.92 -22.15
N ASP A 32 -6.93 13.13 -23.10
CA ASP A 32 -7.25 11.72 -22.97
C ASP A 32 -6.30 11.05 -21.99
N ALA A 33 -6.85 10.56 -20.88
CA ALA A 33 -6.13 9.73 -19.93
C ALA A 33 -5.85 8.37 -20.58
N ASN A 34 -4.74 8.29 -21.31
CA ASN A 34 -4.11 7.03 -21.68
C ASN A 34 -3.44 6.47 -20.40
N PRO A 35 -3.77 5.25 -19.94
CA PRO A 35 -3.35 4.75 -18.61
C PRO A 35 -1.86 4.38 -18.50
N ALA A 36 -0.98 4.85 -19.39
CA ALA A 36 0.43 4.46 -19.42
C ALA A 36 1.38 5.44 -18.71
N ASP A 37 0.94 6.62 -18.27
CA ASP A 37 1.85 7.70 -17.84
C ASP A 37 1.72 8.11 -16.36
N SER A 38 1.70 7.12 -15.46
CA SER A 38 1.66 7.36 -14.00
C SER A 38 3.00 7.12 -13.29
N ILE A 39 4.13 7.18 -14.00
CA ILE A 39 5.46 6.92 -13.40
C ILE A 39 6.32 8.19 -13.33
N ALA A 40 5.77 9.24 -12.71
CA ALA A 40 6.55 10.43 -12.37
C ALA A 40 6.23 10.88 -10.94
N ARG A 41 6.93 10.27 -9.96
CA ARG A 41 7.26 10.88 -8.65
C ARG A 41 8.31 10.03 -7.94
N ALA A 42 9.48 10.60 -7.69
CA ALA A 42 10.66 9.95 -7.13
C ALA A 42 10.58 9.61 -5.62
N ASP A 43 9.44 9.86 -4.97
CA ASP A 43 9.07 9.26 -3.68
C ASP A 43 8.20 7.99 -3.84
N GLY A 44 7.86 7.63 -5.09
CA GLY A 44 6.83 6.66 -5.48
C GLY A 44 7.33 5.28 -5.87
N ALA A 45 8.63 5.00 -5.91
CA ALA A 45 9.14 3.67 -6.27
C ALA A 45 8.81 2.61 -5.21
N ASN A 46 8.95 2.94 -3.91
CA ASN A 46 8.60 2.02 -2.83
C ASN A 46 7.08 1.81 -2.70
N ASN A 47 6.28 2.86 -2.96
CA ASN A 47 4.82 2.77 -2.90
C ASN A 47 4.26 2.03 -4.12
N GLY A 48 4.84 2.24 -5.31
CA GLY A 48 4.48 1.51 -6.52
C GLY A 48 4.81 0.02 -6.46
N ILE A 49 5.94 -0.35 -5.83
CA ILE A 49 6.26 -1.78 -5.63
C ILE A 49 5.36 -2.41 -4.57
N ALA A 50 5.09 -1.74 -3.45
CA ALA A 50 4.14 -2.25 -2.45
C ALA A 50 2.72 -2.41 -3.03
N GLN A 51 2.22 -1.41 -3.76
CA GLN A 51 0.95 -1.52 -4.49
C GLN A 51 0.97 -2.65 -5.54
N SER A 52 2.10 -2.87 -6.21
CA SER A 52 2.27 -3.98 -7.14
C SER A 52 2.20 -5.35 -6.44
N MET A 53 2.83 -5.48 -5.27
CA MET A 53 2.77 -6.71 -4.47
C MET A 53 1.37 -6.96 -3.92
N GLU A 54 0.64 -5.92 -3.51
CA GLU A 54 -0.75 -6.00 -3.08
C GLU A 54 -1.68 -6.49 -4.20
N LEU A 55 -1.52 -5.96 -5.42
CA LEU A 55 -2.29 -6.40 -6.59
C LEU A 55 -1.96 -7.85 -6.97
N LYS A 56 -0.67 -8.19 -7.00
CA LYS A 56 -0.21 -9.55 -7.32
C LYS A 56 -0.60 -10.57 -6.25
N ALA A 57 -0.67 -10.17 -4.99
CA ALA A 57 -1.11 -11.04 -3.89
C ALA A 57 -2.54 -11.55 -4.10
N GLN A 58 -3.41 -10.74 -4.71
CA GLN A 58 -4.79 -11.13 -5.00
C GLN A 58 -4.89 -12.33 -5.95
N GLU A 59 -3.85 -12.59 -6.77
CA GLU A 59 -3.83 -13.74 -7.68
C GLU A 59 -3.77 -15.08 -6.93
N TYR A 60 -3.30 -15.10 -5.68
CA TYR A 60 -3.24 -16.29 -4.85
C TYR A 60 -4.47 -16.49 -3.97
N CYS A 61 -5.37 -15.51 -3.93
CA CYS A 61 -6.61 -15.59 -3.17
C CYS A 61 -7.56 -16.64 -3.79
N GLY A 62 -8.11 -17.50 -2.95
CA GLY A 62 -9.01 -18.58 -3.39
C GLY A 62 -8.32 -19.76 -4.07
N ALA A 63 -6.98 -19.78 -4.12
CA ALA A 63 -6.25 -20.97 -4.53
C ALA A 63 -6.47 -22.13 -3.54
N GLU A 64 -6.33 -23.36 -4.04
CA GLU A 64 -6.53 -24.55 -3.21
C GLU A 64 -5.53 -24.55 -2.05
N ASN A 65 -6.00 -25.00 -0.88
CA ASN A 65 -5.19 -25.16 0.31
C ASN A 65 -4.55 -23.86 0.85
N VAL A 66 -5.11 -22.68 0.54
CA VAL A 66 -4.66 -21.38 1.08
C VAL A 66 -5.50 -20.95 2.29
N ALA A 67 -4.82 -20.62 3.40
CA ALA A 67 -5.43 -20.07 4.61
C ALA A 67 -5.40 -18.53 4.66
N GLY A 68 -4.42 -17.92 4.00
CA GLY A 68 -4.26 -16.47 3.96
C GLY A 68 -3.12 -16.06 3.03
N VAL A 69 -3.19 -14.84 2.54
CA VAL A 69 -2.21 -14.23 1.66
C VAL A 69 -1.87 -12.84 2.19
N PHE A 70 -0.58 -12.58 2.36
CA PHE A 70 -0.06 -11.32 2.85
C PHE A 70 0.83 -10.68 1.80
N ALA A 71 0.53 -9.43 1.46
CA ALA A 71 1.39 -8.59 0.64
C ALA A 71 2.31 -7.80 1.56
N CYS A 72 3.60 -8.11 1.51
CA CYS A 72 4.65 -7.36 2.18
C CYS A 72 5.41 -6.51 1.17
N LYS A 73 6.16 -5.51 1.64
CA LYS A 73 6.92 -4.59 0.78
C LYS A 73 7.80 -5.29 -0.26
N SER A 74 8.42 -6.41 0.11
CA SER A 74 9.40 -7.13 -0.72
C SER A 74 9.06 -8.58 -1.08
N TYR A 75 7.93 -9.10 -0.61
CA TYR A 75 7.50 -10.45 -0.90
C TYR A 75 5.98 -10.61 -0.70
N ILE A 76 5.44 -11.68 -1.27
CA ILE A 76 4.08 -12.15 -0.99
C ILE A 76 4.21 -13.44 -0.19
N GLU A 77 3.52 -13.54 0.93
CA GLU A 77 3.42 -14.78 1.71
C GLU A 77 2.05 -15.41 1.46
N VAL A 78 2.04 -16.69 1.09
CA VAL A 78 0.84 -17.51 0.96
C VAL A 78 0.88 -18.60 2.01
N GLN A 79 0.02 -18.50 3.02
CA GLN A 79 -0.08 -19.47 4.10
C GLN A 79 -0.93 -20.66 3.68
N SER A 80 -0.44 -21.86 3.95
CA SER A 80 -1.19 -23.08 3.72
C SER A 80 -2.25 -23.30 4.79
N SER A 81 -3.42 -23.79 4.38
CA SER A 81 -4.46 -24.32 5.27
C SER A 81 -4.22 -25.78 5.68
N LEU A 82 -3.24 -26.45 5.08
CA LEU A 82 -2.87 -27.81 5.44
C LEU A 82 -2.05 -27.83 6.72
N LEU A 83 -2.32 -28.82 7.58
CA LEU A 83 -1.51 -29.04 8.78
C LEU A 83 -0.06 -29.34 8.38
N GLY A 84 0.86 -28.53 8.89
CA GLY A 84 2.30 -28.62 8.57
C GLY A 84 2.71 -28.01 7.23
N GLY A 85 1.77 -27.48 6.43
CA GLY A 85 2.06 -26.94 5.09
C GLY A 85 2.88 -25.65 5.09
N GLY A 86 2.87 -24.89 6.19
CA GLY A 86 3.66 -23.67 6.33
C GLY A 86 3.27 -22.57 5.34
N SER A 87 4.27 -21.86 4.80
CA SER A 87 4.09 -20.73 3.91
C SER A 87 4.93 -20.84 2.65
N LYS A 88 4.40 -20.36 1.52
CA LYS A 88 5.18 -20.08 0.31
C LYS A 88 5.42 -18.58 0.20
N TYR A 89 6.65 -18.19 -0.12
CA TYR A 89 7.07 -16.81 -0.30
C TYR A 89 7.40 -16.57 -1.77
N TYR A 90 6.81 -15.52 -2.35
CA TYR A 90 7.11 -15.05 -3.70
C TYR A 90 7.86 -13.72 -3.60
N LEU A 91 9.14 -13.74 -3.93
CA LEU A 91 10.04 -12.60 -3.79
C LEU A 91 9.92 -11.65 -4.99
N GLN A 92 10.38 -10.40 -4.84
CA GLN A 92 10.35 -9.39 -5.92
C GLN A 92 11.15 -9.80 -7.18
N ASP A 93 12.21 -10.59 -7.02
CA ASP A 93 13.04 -11.09 -8.13
C ASP A 93 12.37 -12.24 -8.91
N GLY A 94 11.18 -12.68 -8.48
CA GLY A 94 10.44 -13.81 -9.06
C GLY A 94 10.78 -15.16 -8.44
N SER A 95 11.75 -15.21 -7.52
CA SER A 95 12.12 -16.43 -6.79
C SER A 95 10.99 -16.86 -5.86
N GLN A 96 10.92 -18.18 -5.62
CA GLN A 96 9.96 -18.79 -4.71
C GLN A 96 10.69 -19.55 -3.61
N LEU A 97 10.18 -19.45 -2.38
CA LEU A 97 10.70 -20.17 -1.22
C LEU A 97 9.55 -20.84 -0.47
N GLU A 98 9.67 -22.14 -0.22
CA GLU A 98 8.70 -22.90 0.58
C GLU A 98 9.26 -23.11 1.98
N CYS A 99 8.53 -22.67 3.00
CA CYS A 99 8.91 -22.76 4.39
C CYS A 99 7.89 -23.59 5.16
N PRO A 100 8.20 -24.84 5.52
CA PRO A 100 7.29 -25.67 6.29
C PRO A 100 7.09 -25.11 7.69
N LEU A 101 5.95 -25.41 8.31
CA LEU A 101 5.68 -25.03 9.69
C LEU A 101 6.39 -26.00 10.64
N VAL A 102 7.61 -25.69 11.01
CA VAL A 102 8.45 -26.44 11.95
C VAL A 102 9.08 -25.49 12.97
N ALA A 103 9.68 -26.01 14.05
CA ALA A 103 10.37 -25.16 15.01
C ALA A 103 11.59 -24.46 14.37
N LEU A 104 11.94 -23.26 14.84
CA LEU A 104 12.90 -22.34 14.22
C LEU A 104 14.31 -22.95 14.05
N GLU A 105 14.70 -23.85 14.94
CA GLU A 105 15.98 -24.57 14.89
C GLU A 105 16.06 -25.58 13.74
N TYR A 106 14.91 -26.00 13.20
CA TYR A 106 14.80 -26.90 12.06
C TYR A 106 14.48 -26.18 10.75
N MET A 107 14.19 -24.88 10.79
CA MET A 107 14.01 -24.07 9.58
C MET A 107 15.34 -23.82 8.87
N SER A 108 15.28 -23.68 7.55
CA SER A 108 16.41 -23.13 6.80
C SER A 108 16.69 -21.69 7.26
N ALA A 109 17.94 -21.24 7.09
CA ALA A 109 18.32 -19.88 7.47
C ALA A 109 17.45 -18.81 6.79
N GLN A 110 17.09 -19.01 5.52
CA GLN A 110 16.23 -18.10 4.75
C GLN A 110 14.80 -18.03 5.29
N CYS A 111 14.21 -19.19 5.61
CA CYS A 111 12.86 -19.23 6.19
C CYS A 111 12.81 -18.59 7.58
N ARG A 112 13.83 -18.84 8.40
CA ARG A 112 13.95 -18.22 9.72
C ARG A 112 14.07 -16.70 9.62
N GLU A 113 14.92 -16.20 8.72
CA GLU A 113 15.08 -14.75 8.51
C GLU A 113 13.76 -14.08 8.12
N LEU A 114 12.98 -14.67 7.21
CA LEU A 114 11.67 -14.12 6.83
C LEU A 114 10.67 -14.15 7.99
N TYR A 115 10.66 -15.23 8.77
CA TYR A 115 9.80 -15.37 9.94
C TYR A 115 10.13 -14.34 11.03
N GLU A 116 11.42 -14.18 11.36
CA GLU A 116 11.89 -13.22 12.36
C GLU A 116 11.68 -11.77 11.90
N ASN A 117 11.94 -11.48 10.61
CA ASN A 117 11.69 -10.16 10.05
C ASN A 117 10.20 -9.80 10.09
N LYS A 118 9.28 -10.76 9.87
CA LYS A 118 7.84 -10.53 9.95
C LYS A 118 7.40 -10.06 11.35
N GLU A 119 7.92 -10.68 12.40
CA GLU A 119 7.64 -10.29 13.79
C GLU A 119 8.16 -8.89 14.11
N ALA A 120 9.33 -8.53 13.58
CA ALA A 120 9.95 -7.22 13.77
C ALA A 120 9.28 -6.10 12.95
N SER A 121 8.59 -6.43 11.85
CA SER A 121 8.12 -5.48 10.83
C SER A 121 6.61 -5.53 10.58
N ALA A 122 5.80 -6.02 11.52
CA ALA A 122 4.34 -6.15 11.41
C ALA A 122 3.55 -5.02 10.70
N PRO A 123 3.91 -3.71 10.71
CA PRO A 123 3.23 -2.72 9.87
C PRO A 123 3.51 -2.83 8.34
N GLU A 124 4.50 -3.58 7.87
CA GLU A 124 4.91 -3.66 6.46
C GLU A 124 4.16 -4.73 5.63
N CYS A 125 3.38 -5.59 6.29
CA CYS A 125 2.61 -6.64 5.64
C CYS A 125 1.11 -6.38 5.80
N LYS A 126 0.38 -6.39 4.68
CA LYS A 126 -1.08 -6.28 4.67
C LYS A 126 -1.68 -7.60 4.22
N GLN A 127 -2.73 -8.03 4.90
CA GLN A 127 -3.52 -9.18 4.45
C GLN A 127 -4.30 -8.81 3.19
N ALA A 128 -4.13 -9.60 2.14
CA ALA A 128 -4.87 -9.48 0.88
C ALA A 128 -6.19 -10.26 0.93
N CYS A 129 -6.10 -11.46 1.51
CA CYS A 129 -7.16 -12.40 1.91
C CYS A 129 -6.52 -13.35 2.95
#